data_AF-A0AAW4UV63-F1
#
_entry.id   AF-A0AAW4UV63-F1
#
_cell.length_a   1.000
_cell.length_b   1.000
_cell.length_c   1.000
_cell.angle_alpha   90.00
_cell.angle_beta   90.00
_cell.angle_gamma   90.00
#
_symmetry.space_group_name_H-M   'P 1'
#
loop_
_entity.id
_entity.type
_entity.pdbx_description
1 polymer ?
#
loop_
_entity_poly.entity_id
_entity_poly.type
_entity_poly.pdbx_seq_one_letter_code
_entity_poly.pdbx_strand_id
1 'polypeptide(L)'
;NIVVDESHPDWWQDKKNPDRHGIRIPVLDENGVQKVGARNRKQWKRVLTDATGWNNPKNCELWRSEWAKMCNRHLSIDNLIDHRSYERQGKLKVPTIHEGADARKIEEKYLTGQIRKGSWKVEENQMIKKQNALLQKVIATFGKVSGALSMWREWLND
;
A
#
# COMPACT_ATOMS: atom_id res chain seq x y z
N ASN A 1 14.09 10.74 5.04
CA ASN A 1 14.78 10.08 3.92
C ASN A 1 13.82 9.84 2.77
N ILE A 2 13.56 10.88 1.99
CA ILE A 2 13.08 10.71 0.62
C ILE A 2 14.36 10.46 -0.18
N VAL A 3 14.35 9.50 -1.10
CA VAL A 3 15.43 9.38 -2.10
C VAL A 3 15.30 10.61 -3.00
N VAL A 4 16.08 11.64 -2.71
CA VAL A 4 16.17 12.84 -3.54
C VAL A 4 17.00 12.47 -4.76
N ASP A 5 16.52 12.82 -5.94
CA ASP A 5 17.34 12.76 -7.15
C ASP A 5 18.48 13.78 -7.01
N GLU A 6 19.68 13.29 -6.69
CA GLU A 6 20.89 14.09 -6.48
C GLU A 6 21.35 14.82 -7.74
N SER A 7 20.81 14.46 -8.92
CA SER A 7 21.22 15.07 -10.17
C SER A 7 20.74 16.52 -10.34
N HIS A 8 19.68 16.95 -9.65
CA HIS A 8 19.13 18.33 -9.73
C HIS A 8 18.50 18.79 -8.40
N PRO A 9 19.32 19.16 -7.39
CA PRO A 9 18.86 19.45 -6.02
C PRO A 9 17.99 20.73 -5.86
N ASP A 10 18.01 21.65 -6.82
CA ASP A 10 17.36 22.97 -6.73
C ASP A 10 16.16 23.18 -7.68
N TRP A 11 15.59 22.10 -8.23
CA TRP A 11 14.49 22.16 -9.21
C TRP A 11 13.24 22.93 -8.72
N TRP A 12 13.04 23.05 -7.40
CA TRP A 12 11.92 23.77 -6.80
C TRP A 12 12.11 25.30 -6.86
N GLN A 13 13.33 25.80 -7.05
CA GLN A 13 13.63 27.22 -7.18
C GLN A 13 13.23 27.79 -8.57
N ASP A 14 13.11 26.92 -9.59
CA ASP A 14 12.73 27.31 -10.95
C ASP A 14 11.30 27.87 -11.06
N LYS A 15 10.43 27.61 -10.08
CA LYS A 15 9.06 28.16 -10.08
C LYS A 15 8.97 29.61 -9.59
N LYS A 16 10.03 30.15 -8.95
CA LYS A 16 10.00 31.48 -8.30
C LYS A 16 10.61 32.61 -9.13
N ASN A 17 11.34 32.31 -10.21
CA ASN A 17 11.94 33.32 -11.08
C ASN A 17 11.22 33.38 -12.44
N PRO A 18 10.57 34.51 -12.81
CA PRO A 18 9.94 34.70 -14.12
C PRO A 18 10.91 34.53 -15.30
N ASP A 19 12.19 34.84 -15.07
CA ASP A 19 13.26 34.82 -16.07
C ASP A 19 13.87 33.42 -16.25
N ARG A 20 13.61 32.49 -15.33
CA ARG A 20 14.02 31.09 -15.44
C ARG A 20 12.87 30.28 -16.04
N HIS A 21 12.87 30.17 -17.36
CA HIS A 21 12.01 29.22 -18.04
C HIS A 21 12.40 27.81 -17.57
N GLY A 22 11.60 27.21 -16.67
CA GLY A 22 11.86 25.87 -16.13
C GLY A 22 12.30 24.88 -17.20
N ILE A 23 13.21 23.96 -16.85
CA ILE A 23 13.97 23.04 -17.72
C ILE A 23 13.28 22.79 -19.08
N ARG A 24 13.59 23.62 -20.08
CA ARG A 24 13.14 23.41 -21.46
C ARG A 24 14.18 22.55 -22.16
N ILE A 25 13.83 21.32 -22.53
CA ILE A 25 14.75 20.41 -23.20
C ILE A 25 14.63 20.62 -24.71
N PRO A 26 15.67 21.07 -25.43
CA PRO A 26 15.59 21.30 -26.87
C PRO A 26 15.40 19.99 -27.62
N VAL A 27 14.60 20.02 -28.69
CA VAL A 27 14.54 18.91 -29.66
C VAL A 27 15.66 19.12 -30.66
N LEU A 28 16.59 18.18 -30.79
CA LEU A 28 17.72 18.27 -31.72
C LEU A 28 17.42 17.48 -33.00
N ASP A 29 18.00 17.92 -34.12
CA ASP A 29 18.06 17.18 -35.38
C ASP A 29 19.29 16.25 -35.43
N GLU A 30 19.48 15.58 -36.57
CA GLU A 30 20.56 14.61 -36.79
C GLU A 30 21.96 15.22 -36.70
N ASN A 31 22.08 16.54 -36.85
CA ASN A 31 23.34 17.28 -36.75
C ASN A 31 23.56 17.89 -35.35
N GLY A 32 22.67 17.62 -34.39
CA GLY A 32 22.73 18.17 -33.04
C GLY A 32 22.24 19.62 -32.93
N VAL A 33 21.60 20.17 -33.97
CA VAL A 33 21.06 21.54 -33.97
C VAL A 33 19.59 21.52 -33.54
N GLN A 34 19.15 22.55 -32.82
CA GLN A 34 17.77 22.63 -32.32
C GLN A 34 16.77 22.74 -33.48
N LYS A 35 15.81 21.80 -33.55
CA LYS A 35 14.73 21.79 -34.54
C LYS A 35 13.89 23.05 -34.45
N VAL A 36 13.55 23.58 -35.62
CA VAL A 36 12.67 24.74 -35.78
C VAL A 36 11.44 24.31 -36.59
N GLY A 37 10.25 24.59 -36.07
CA GLY A 37 9.00 24.25 -36.75
C GLY A 37 8.63 25.21 -37.87
N ALA A 38 7.55 24.90 -38.60
CA ALA A 38 7.10 25.62 -39.80
C ALA A 38 6.87 27.14 -39.65
N ARG A 39 6.74 27.66 -38.42
CA ARG A 39 6.58 29.10 -38.12
C ARG A 39 7.86 29.76 -37.58
N ASN A 40 9.02 29.20 -37.91
CA ASN A 40 10.33 29.61 -37.39
C ASN A 40 10.43 29.61 -35.84
N ARG A 41 9.65 28.74 -35.17
CA ARG A 41 9.64 28.60 -33.71
C ARG A 41 10.47 27.39 -33.28
N LYS A 42 11.41 27.62 -32.36
CA LYS A 42 12.23 26.56 -31.74
C LYS A 42 11.36 25.51 -31.06
N GLN A 43 11.66 24.23 -31.32
CA GLN A 43 10.96 23.09 -30.72
C GLN A 43 11.58 22.70 -29.38
N TRP A 44 10.70 22.36 -28.44
CA TRP A 44 11.03 21.94 -27.09
C TRP A 44 10.27 20.65 -26.78
N LYS A 45 10.95 19.68 -26.16
CA LYS A 45 10.29 18.49 -25.60
C LYS A 45 10.11 18.69 -24.10
N ARG A 46 9.00 18.17 -23.60
CA ARG A 46 8.78 17.99 -22.16
C ARG A 46 9.19 16.57 -21.82
N VAL A 47 10.02 16.42 -20.80
CA VAL A 47 10.28 15.12 -20.17
C VAL A 47 9.71 15.18 -18.77
N LEU A 48 8.95 14.15 -18.39
CA LEU A 48 8.45 14.01 -17.04
C LEU A 48 9.55 13.35 -16.22
N THR A 49 10.32 14.12 -15.47
CA THR A 49 11.32 13.61 -14.53
C THR A 49 10.73 13.63 -13.12
N ASP A 50 10.91 12.54 -12.37
CA ASP A 50 10.43 12.44 -10.98
C ASP A 50 11.33 13.29 -10.07
N ALA A 51 10.94 14.54 -9.85
CA ALA A 51 11.75 15.49 -9.11
C ALA A 51 11.72 15.28 -7.59
N THR A 52 10.76 14.51 -7.07
CA THR A 52 10.58 14.26 -5.63
C THR A 52 10.89 12.82 -5.23
N GLY A 53 11.15 11.93 -6.19
CA GLY A 53 11.29 10.50 -5.93
C GLY A 53 9.98 9.86 -5.43
N TRP A 54 8.84 10.55 -5.52
CA TRP A 54 7.57 10.06 -4.97
C TRP A 54 7.06 8.80 -5.67
N ASN A 55 7.46 8.59 -6.92
CA ASN A 55 7.05 7.43 -7.69
C ASN A 55 7.93 6.21 -7.43
N ASN A 56 8.95 6.30 -6.56
CA ASN A 56 9.77 5.16 -6.18
C ASN A 56 8.96 4.19 -5.29
N PRO A 57 8.73 2.93 -5.72
CA PRO A 57 7.95 1.96 -4.94
C PRO A 57 8.50 1.69 -3.53
N LYS A 58 9.82 1.88 -3.32
CA LYS A 58 10.46 1.72 -2.01
C LYS A 58 9.98 2.77 -1.00
N ASN A 59 9.61 3.97 -1.46
CA ASN A 59 9.10 5.03 -0.59
C ASN A 59 7.70 4.72 -0.04
N CYS A 60 6.87 4.00 -0.81
CA CYS A 60 5.53 3.59 -0.35
C CYS A 60 5.59 2.68 0.89
N GLU A 61 6.57 1.79 0.99
CA GLU A 61 6.73 0.94 2.18
C GLU A 61 7.26 1.75 3.36
N LEU A 62 8.24 2.63 3.13
CA LEU A 62 8.75 3.54 4.15
C LEU A 62 7.62 4.38 4.74
N TRP A 63 6.78 5.01 3.90
CA TRP A 63 5.67 5.85 4.37
C TRP A 63 4.62 5.06 5.13
N ARG A 64 4.24 3.86 4.66
CA ARG A 64 3.32 3.00 5.41
C ARG A 64 3.89 2.63 6.78
N SER A 65 5.21 2.40 6.86
CA SER A 65 5.89 2.09 8.12
C SER A 65 5.89 3.30 9.07
N GLU A 66 6.23 4.50 8.59
CA GLU A 66 6.23 5.72 9.40
C GLU A 66 4.83 6.11 9.85
N TRP A 67 3.83 5.96 8.97
CA TRP A 67 2.43 6.17 9.31
C TRP A 67 1.98 5.22 10.43
N ALA A 68 2.26 3.92 10.31
CA ALA A 68 1.93 2.94 11.34
C ALA A 68 2.61 3.27 12.68
N LYS A 69 3.89 3.66 12.67
CA LYS A 69 4.61 4.10 13.88
C LYS A 69 3.93 5.30 14.55
N MET A 70 3.54 6.32 13.77
CA MET A 70 2.87 7.51 14.29
C MET A 70 1.53 7.14 14.93
N CYS A 71 0.70 6.33 14.25
CA CYS A 71 -0.59 5.89 14.78
C CYS A 71 -0.44 5.08 16.07
N ASN A 72 0.52 4.16 16.11
CA ASN A 72 0.74 3.26 17.25
C ASN A 72 1.14 3.96 18.55
N ARG A 73 1.61 5.22 18.50
CA ARG A 73 1.84 6.01 19.71
C ARG A 73 0.56 6.40 20.44
N HIS A 74 -0.59 6.30 19.77
CA HIS A 74 -1.89 6.70 20.28
C HIS A 74 -2.89 5.54 20.36
N LEU A 75 -2.46 4.32 20.03
CA LEU A 75 -3.30 3.12 20.06
C LEU A 75 -2.95 2.25 21.26
N SER A 76 -3.94 1.54 21.80
CA SER A 76 -3.70 0.50 22.79
C SER A 76 -2.96 -0.69 22.18
N ILE A 77 -2.33 -1.49 23.04
CA ILE A 77 -1.54 -2.68 22.62
C ILE A 77 -2.37 -3.63 21.76
N ASP A 78 -3.67 -3.80 22.08
CA ASP A 78 -4.58 -4.69 21.33
C ASP A 78 -4.93 -4.17 19.92
N ASN A 79 -4.70 -2.89 19.65
CA ASN A 79 -5.13 -2.21 18.42
C ASN A 79 -3.94 -1.73 17.56
N LEU A 80 -2.73 -2.20 17.84
CA LEU A 80 -1.54 -1.80 17.09
C LEU A 80 -1.65 -2.18 15.61
N ILE A 81 -1.21 -1.26 14.76
CA ILE A 81 -1.21 -1.38 13.31
C ILE A 81 0.17 -1.82 12.84
N ASP A 82 0.21 -2.81 11.96
CA ASP A 82 1.44 -3.22 11.25
C ASP A 82 1.26 -2.98 9.76
N HIS A 83 2.26 -2.35 9.14
CA HIS A 83 2.25 -1.97 7.72
C HIS A 83 2.52 -3.15 6.77
N ARG A 84 2.99 -4.28 7.30
CA ARG A 84 3.32 -5.50 6.56
C ARG A 84 2.08 -6.36 6.39
N SER A 85 2.07 -7.22 5.37
CA SER A 85 1.04 -8.24 5.20
C SER A 85 1.03 -9.21 6.39
N TYR A 86 -0.10 -9.90 6.61
CA TYR A 86 -0.18 -10.95 7.63
C TYR A 86 0.86 -12.06 7.40
N GLU A 87 1.11 -12.43 6.15
CA GLU A 87 2.18 -13.36 5.78
C GLU A 87 3.56 -12.91 6.27
N ARG A 88 3.95 -11.65 6.02
CA ARG A 88 5.24 -11.08 6.48
C ARG A 88 5.32 -10.91 8.00
N GLN A 89 4.19 -10.97 8.70
CA GLN A 89 4.13 -11.01 10.17
C GLN A 89 4.14 -12.46 10.71
N GLY A 90 4.10 -13.48 9.84
CA GLY A 90 3.94 -14.88 10.25
C GLY A 90 2.54 -15.21 10.79
N LYS A 91 1.54 -14.37 10.51
CA LYS A 91 0.16 -14.57 10.97
C LYS A 91 -0.60 -15.44 9.97
N LEU A 92 -1.06 -16.60 10.44
CA LEU A 92 -1.95 -17.46 9.67
C LEU A 92 -3.39 -16.93 9.71
N LYS A 93 -3.66 -15.89 8.92
CA LYS A 93 -4.95 -15.20 8.84
C LYS A 93 -5.18 -14.67 7.43
N VAL A 94 -6.36 -14.94 6.88
CA VAL A 94 -6.80 -14.40 5.58
C VAL A 94 -7.22 -12.93 5.76
N PRO A 95 -6.67 -11.99 4.97
CA PRO A 95 -7.05 -10.58 5.04
C PRO A 95 -8.45 -10.34 4.48
N THR A 96 -9.17 -9.38 5.07
CA THR A 96 -10.46 -8.89 4.55
C THR A 96 -10.24 -7.90 3.43
N ILE A 97 -11.21 -7.78 2.53
CA ILE A 97 -11.23 -6.79 1.46
C ILE A 97 -11.83 -5.46 1.93
N HIS A 98 -11.42 -4.35 1.31
CA HIS A 98 -12.03 -3.06 1.58
C HIS A 98 -13.43 -2.99 0.95
N GLU A 99 -14.45 -2.85 1.81
CA GLU A 99 -15.86 -2.81 1.41
C GLU A 99 -16.18 -1.51 0.64
N GLY A 100 -15.82 -0.36 1.23
CA GLY A 100 -16.19 0.96 0.72
C GLY A 100 -17.60 1.39 1.15
N ALA A 101 -17.92 2.68 0.97
CA ALA A 101 -19.19 3.26 1.39
C ALA A 101 -20.39 2.65 0.65
N ASP A 102 -20.25 2.37 -0.63
CA ASP A 102 -21.35 1.85 -1.45
C ASP A 102 -21.73 0.43 -1.05
N ALA A 103 -20.74 -0.42 -0.75
CA ALA A 103 -20.98 -1.77 -0.24
C ALA A 103 -21.80 -1.74 1.06
N ARG A 104 -21.52 -0.78 1.95
CA ARG A 104 -22.26 -0.61 3.21
C ARG A 104 -23.69 -0.12 2.99
N LYS A 105 -23.90 0.81 2.07
CA LYS A 105 -25.24 1.29 1.70
C LYS A 105 -26.09 0.19 1.06
N ILE A 106 -25.50 -0.63 0.19
CA ILE A 106 -26.19 -1.79 -0.40
C ILE A 106 -26.60 -2.76 0.70
N GLU A 107 -25.69 -3.07 1.62
CA GLU A 107 -25.98 -3.96 2.74
C GLU A 107 -27.10 -3.43 3.63
N GLU A 108 -27.10 -2.13 3.96
CA GLU A 108 -28.16 -1.49 4.73
C GLU A 108 -29.53 -1.60 4.05
N LYS A 109 -29.60 -1.34 2.73
CA LYS A 109 -30.82 -1.52 1.94
C LYS A 109 -31.28 -2.98 1.91
N TYR A 110 -30.35 -3.92 1.91
CA TYR A 110 -30.67 -5.34 1.97
C TYR A 110 -31.26 -5.72 3.33
N LEU A 111 -30.65 -5.27 4.42
CA LEU A 111 -31.11 -5.54 5.79
C LEU A 111 -32.49 -4.92 6.09
N THR A 112 -32.77 -3.76 5.50
CA THR A 112 -34.08 -3.08 5.60
C THR A 112 -35.13 -3.65 4.64
N GLY A 113 -34.79 -4.66 3.83
CA GLY A 113 -35.70 -5.32 2.88
C GLY A 113 -35.98 -4.52 1.60
N GLN A 114 -35.31 -3.39 1.39
CA GLN A 114 -35.49 -2.56 0.19
C GLN A 114 -34.94 -3.22 -1.08
N ILE A 115 -33.92 -4.08 -0.95
CA ILE A 115 -33.35 -4.84 -2.07
C ILE A 115 -33.23 -6.33 -1.70
N ARG A 116 -33.24 -7.20 -2.72
CA ARG A 116 -33.24 -8.66 -2.53
C ARG A 116 -31.87 -9.29 -2.28
N LYS A 117 -30.78 -8.60 -2.60
CA LYS A 117 -29.41 -9.12 -2.47
C LYS A 117 -28.53 -8.09 -1.77
N GLY A 118 -27.72 -8.57 -0.83
CA GLY A 118 -26.73 -7.79 -0.11
C GLY A 118 -25.47 -7.52 -0.94
N SER A 119 -24.48 -6.89 -0.29
CA SER A 119 -23.22 -6.58 -0.93
C SER A 119 -22.29 -7.80 -0.91
N TRP A 120 -21.85 -8.24 -2.09
CA TRP A 120 -20.89 -9.36 -2.21
C TRP A 120 -19.62 -9.13 -1.38
N LYS A 121 -19.17 -7.87 -1.24
CA LYS A 121 -17.97 -7.56 -0.45
C LYS A 121 -18.17 -7.76 1.04
N VAL A 122 -19.36 -7.43 1.54
CA VAL A 122 -19.70 -7.61 2.95
C VAL A 122 -19.85 -9.10 3.25
N GLU A 123 -20.53 -9.83 2.37
CA GLU A 123 -20.66 -11.28 2.45
C GLU A 123 -19.30 -12.00 2.46
N GLU A 124 -18.41 -11.63 1.54
CA GLU A 124 -17.04 -12.16 1.45
C GLU A 124 -16.27 -11.93 2.75
N ASN A 125 -16.30 -10.70 3.29
CA ASN A 125 -15.63 -10.39 4.56
C ASN A 125 -16.22 -11.14 5.75
N GLN A 126 -17.52 -11.41 5.76
CA GLN A 126 -18.14 -12.26 6.78
C GLN A 126 -17.67 -13.71 6.66
N MET A 127 -17.56 -14.26 5.45
CA MET A 127 -16.99 -15.59 5.23
C MET A 127 -15.53 -15.66 5.68
N ILE A 128 -14.70 -14.70 5.29
CA ILE A 128 -13.29 -14.61 5.71
C ILE A 128 -13.17 -14.58 7.23
N LYS A 129 -14.02 -13.82 7.93
CA LYS A 129 -14.04 -13.79 9.40
C LYS A 129 -14.39 -15.14 10.00
N LYS A 130 -15.40 -15.83 9.47
CA LYS A 130 -15.80 -17.18 9.92
C LYS A 130 -14.68 -18.21 9.69
N GLN A 131 -14.06 -18.19 8.51
CA GLN A 131 -12.93 -19.06 8.17
C GLN A 131 -11.73 -18.81 9.10
N ASN A 132 -11.38 -17.55 9.35
CA ASN A 132 -10.31 -17.21 10.29
C ASN A 132 -10.61 -17.69 11.72
N ALA A 133 -11.86 -17.57 12.18
CA ALA A 133 -12.26 -18.08 13.49
C ALA A 133 -12.14 -19.61 13.57
N LEU A 134 -12.53 -20.32 12.51
CA LEU A 134 -12.35 -21.77 12.43
C LEU A 134 -10.88 -22.16 12.42
N LEU A 135 -10.06 -21.45 11.64
CA LEU A 135 -8.62 -21.68 11.54
C LEU A 135 -7.93 -21.53 12.91
N GLN A 136 -8.29 -20.50 13.68
CA GLN A 136 -7.77 -20.33 15.04
C GLN A 136 -8.16 -21.47 15.98
N LYS A 137 -9.39 -22.01 15.87
CA LYS A 137 -9.81 -23.19 16.63
C LYS A 137 -8.96 -24.41 16.28
N VAL A 138 -8.73 -24.64 14.98
CA VAL A 138 -7.90 -25.75 14.49
C VAL A 138 -6.47 -25.65 15.01
N ILE A 139 -5.85 -24.46 14.91
CA ILE A 139 -4.50 -24.21 15.46
C ILE A 139 -4.46 -24.52 16.97
N ALA A 140 -5.45 -24.03 17.71
CA ALA A 140 -5.52 -24.27 19.16
C ALA A 140 -5.66 -25.77 19.49
N THR A 141 -6.46 -26.53 18.74
CA THR A 141 -6.58 -27.98 18.95
C THR A 141 -5.30 -28.72 18.62
N PHE A 142 -4.61 -28.37 17.53
CA PHE A 142 -3.31 -28.96 17.20
C PHE A 142 -2.25 -28.64 18.25
N GLY A 143 -2.25 -27.41 18.78
CA GLY A 143 -1.36 -27.03 19.88
C GLY A 143 -1.55 -27.90 21.13
N LYS A 144 -2.79 -28.21 21.49
CA LYS A 144 -3.09 -29.12 22.62
C LYS A 144 -2.56 -30.53 22.36
N VAL A 145 -2.79 -31.08 21.16
CA VAL A 145 -2.31 -32.41 20.78
C VAL A 145 -0.78 -32.46 20.77
N SER A 146 -0.12 -31.45 20.19
CA SER A 146 1.33 -31.34 20.17
C SER A 146 1.93 -31.26 21.57
N GLY A 147 1.30 -30.52 22.49
CA GLY A 147 1.69 -30.48 23.89
C GLY A 147 1.57 -31.85 24.58
N ALA A 148 0.45 -32.55 24.38
CA ALA A 148 0.25 -33.89 24.93
C ALA A 148 1.29 -34.90 24.43
N LEU A 149 1.61 -34.87 23.13
CA LEU A 149 2.64 -35.72 22.53
C LEU A 149 4.04 -35.42 23.07
N SER A 150 4.33 -34.15 23.37
CA SER A 150 5.63 -33.76 23.94
C SER A 150 5.80 -34.32 25.35
N MET A 151 4.77 -34.22 26.20
CA MET A 151 4.77 -34.83 27.54
C MET A 151 4.89 -36.36 27.48
N TRP A 152 4.18 -37.01 26.56
CA TRP A 152 4.29 -38.46 26.36
C TRP A 152 5.69 -38.88 25.92
N ARG A 153 6.34 -38.10 25.07
CA ARG A 153 7.71 -38.36 24.62
C ARG A 153 8.71 -38.24 25.76
N GLU A 154 8.56 -37.24 26.64
CA GLU A 154 9.43 -37.08 27.81
C GLU A 154 9.29 -38.29 28.74
N TRP A 155 8.07 -38.71 29.05
CA TRP A 155 7.81 -39.88 29.90
C TRP A 155 8.40 -41.19 29.37
N LEU A 156 8.52 -41.36 28.05
CA LEU A 156 9.13 -42.55 27.44
C LEU A 156 10.67 -42.52 27.45
N ASN A 157 11.29 -41.36 27.66
CA ASN A 157 12.75 -41.21 27.70
C ASN A 157 13.32 -41.19 29.13
N ASP A 158 12.46 -41.12 30.14
CA ASP A 158 12.77 -41.31 31.56
C ASP A 158 12.70 -42.80 31.96
#